data_AF-A0A1L8MY44-F1
#
_entry.id   AF-A0A1L8MY44-F1
#
_cell.length_a   1.000
_cell.length_b   1.000
_cell.length_c   1.000
_cell.angle_alpha   90.00
_cell.angle_beta   90.00
_cell.angle_gamma   90.00
#
_symmetry.space_group_name_H-M   'P 1'
#
loop_
_entity.id
_entity.type
_entity.pdbx_description
1 polymer ?
#
loop_
_entity_poly.entity_id
_entity_poly.type
_entity_poly.pdbx_seq_one_letter_code
_entity_poly.pdbx_strand_id
1 'polypeptide(L)'
;MNQLNFIDYNISLPDKIPSNILEQLGKLEHYNNEGDSVCYYDRWDDLIILAKNAMVAGVLSKKDWETIEKRFWYGAEMALYME
;
A
#
# COMPACT_ATOMS: atom_id res chain seq x y z
N MET A 1 -16.57 12.84 11.76
CA MET A 1 -16.22 11.56 11.12
C MET A 1 -14.77 11.28 11.45
N ASN A 2 -14.45 10.15 12.07
CA ASN A 2 -13.06 9.74 12.23
C ASN A 2 -12.53 9.42 10.83
N GLN A 3 -11.47 10.09 10.41
CA GLN A 3 -10.82 9.82 9.13
C GLN A 3 -10.33 8.37 9.14
N LEU A 4 -10.74 7.55 8.17
CA LEU A 4 -10.21 6.20 8.02
C LEU A 4 -8.74 6.33 7.65
N ASN A 5 -7.85 5.78 8.47
CA ASN A 5 -6.43 5.73 8.18
C ASN A 5 -6.06 4.30 7.78
N PHE A 6 -5.70 4.12 6.51
CA PHE A 6 -5.34 2.84 5.91
C PHE A 6 -3.87 2.49 6.11
N ILE A 7 -3.04 3.47 6.50
CA ILE A 7 -1.57 3.35 6.54
C ILE A 7 -1.05 3.33 7.99
N ASP A 8 -0.27 2.29 8.33
CA ASP A 8 0.48 2.20 9.58
C ASP A 8 1.91 2.77 9.43
N TYR A 9 2.07 4.04 9.78
CA TYR A 9 3.35 4.74 9.72
C TYR A 9 4.41 4.21 10.70
N ASN A 10 4.06 3.32 11.64
CA ASN A 10 5.05 2.67 12.51
C ASN A 10 5.84 1.59 11.78
N ILE A 11 5.33 1.08 10.67
CA ILE A 11 6.01 0.09 9.85
C ILE A 11 6.98 0.82 8.93
N SER A 12 8.28 0.55 9.09
CA SER A 12 9.31 1.13 8.22
C SER A 12 9.27 0.47 6.84
N LEU A 13 9.40 1.29 5.79
CA LEU A 13 9.52 0.80 4.43
C LEU A 13 10.90 0.15 4.20
N PRO A 14 10.99 -0.86 3.32
CA PRO A 14 12.28 -1.40 2.88
C PRO A 14 13.19 -0.36 2.22
N ASP A 15 14.51 -0.54 2.33
CA ASP A 15 15.50 0.39 1.78
C ASP A 15 15.50 0.46 0.24
N LYS A 16 15.10 -0.62 -0.42
CA LYS A 16 15.12 -0.75 -1.89
C LYS A 16 13.73 -1.07 -2.41
N ILE A 17 13.08 -0.05 -2.96
CA ILE A 17 11.78 -0.16 -3.59
C ILE A 17 11.92 0.29 -5.05
N PRO A 18 11.44 -0.50 -6.03
CA PRO A 18 11.37 -0.07 -7.43
C PRO A 18 10.62 1.27 -7.57
N SER A 19 11.10 2.16 -8.45
CA SER A 19 10.56 3.53 -8.56
C SER A 19 9.08 3.57 -8.92
N ASN A 20 8.60 2.66 -9.76
CA ASN A 20 7.20 2.54 -10.13
C ASN A 20 6.30 2.12 -8.95
N ILE A 21 6.81 1.28 -8.05
CA ILE A 21 6.14 0.91 -6.81
C ILE A 21 6.12 2.11 -5.87
N LEU A 22 7.26 2.80 -5.70
CA LEU A 22 7.37 3.99 -4.86
C LEU A 22 6.38 5.09 -5.29
N GLU A 23 6.20 5.31 -6.59
CA GLU A 23 5.22 6.25 -7.13
C GLU A 23 3.79 5.88 -6.72
N GLN A 24 3.43 4.59 -6.80
CA GLN A 24 2.10 4.12 -6.38
C GLN A 24 1.90 4.23 -4.87
N LEU A 25 2.92 3.96 -4.05
CA LEU A 25 2.86 4.19 -2.60
C LEU A 25 2.58 5.66 -2.28
N GLY A 26 3.19 6.59 -3.01
CA GLY A 26 2.92 8.03 -2.86
C GLY A 26 1.47 8.40 -3.22
N LYS A 27 0.88 7.75 -4.23
CA LYS A 27 -0.55 7.93 -4.57
C LYS A 27 -1.47 7.40 -3.46
N LEU A 28 -1.16 6.24 -2.88
CA LEU A 28 -1.90 5.70 -1.75
C LEU A 28 -1.83 6.63 -0.52
N GLU A 29 -0.64 7.16 -0.20
CA GLU A 29 -0.47 8.15 0.88
C GLU A 29 -1.31 9.41 0.62
N HIS A 30 -1.35 9.89 -0.64
CA HIS A 30 -2.19 11.01 -1.03
C HIS A 30 -3.68 10.75 -0.79
N TYR A 31 -4.24 9.65 -1.32
CA TYR A 31 -5.65 9.32 -1.15
C TYR A 31 -6.04 9.02 0.31
N ASN A 32 -5.15 8.39 1.07
CA ASN A 32 -5.32 8.20 2.51
C ASN A 32 -5.47 9.54 3.24
N ASN A 33 -4.60 10.51 2.93
CA ASN A 33 -4.64 11.84 3.54
C ASN A 33 -5.86 12.66 3.13
N GLU A 34 -6.36 12.47 1.91
CA GLU A 34 -7.61 13.10 1.43
C GLU A 34 -8.87 12.41 1.97
N GLY A 35 -8.75 11.20 2.53
CA GLY A 35 -9.88 10.39 2.96
C GLY A 35 -10.68 9.80 1.79
N ASP A 36 -10.08 9.70 0.61
CA ASP A 36 -10.70 9.10 -0.58
C ASP A 36 -10.44 7.58 -0.60
N SER A 37 -11.29 6.85 0.11
CA SER A 37 -11.18 5.39 0.21
C SER A 37 -11.35 4.69 -1.14
N VAL A 38 -12.21 5.20 -2.03
CA VAL A 38 -12.47 4.59 -3.33
C VAL A 38 -11.22 4.62 -4.20
N CYS A 39 -10.61 5.80 -4.34
CA CYS A 39 -9.36 5.93 -5.09
C CYS A 39 -8.20 5.18 -4.44
N TYR A 40 -8.18 5.08 -3.10
CA TYR A 40 -7.19 4.27 -2.39
C TYR A 40 -7.26 2.80 -2.82
N TYR A 41 -8.45 2.20 -2.80
CA TYR A 41 -8.63 0.79 -3.18
C TYR A 41 -8.38 0.53 -4.67
N ASP A 42 -8.76 1.45 -5.56
CA ASP A 42 -8.46 1.33 -7.01
C ASP A 42 -6.95 1.25 -7.27
N ARG A 43 -6.16 2.07 -6.56
CA ARG A 43 -4.68 2.05 -6.69
C ARG A 43 -4.01 0.89 -5.97
N TRP A 44 -4.67 0.30 -4.99
CA TRP A 44 -4.15 -0.87 -4.32
C TRP A 44 -4.00 -2.07 -5.27
N ASP A 45 -4.99 -2.28 -6.14
CA ASP A 45 -4.96 -3.35 -7.13
C ASP A 45 -3.81 -3.16 -8.14
N ASP A 46 -3.61 -1.93 -8.62
CA ASP A 46 -2.49 -1.57 -9.48
C ASP A 46 -1.14 -1.91 -8.81
N LEU A 47 -1.00 -1.56 -7.53
CA LEU A 47 0.20 -1.81 -6.74
C LEU A 47 0.48 -3.31 -6.60
N ILE A 48 -0.54 -4.14 -6.34
CA ILE A 48 -0.39 -5.60 -6.24
C ILE A 48 0.16 -6.17 -7.55
N ILE A 49 -0.34 -5.71 -8.69
CA ILE A 49 0.12 -6.19 -10.01
C ILE A 49 1.60 -5.84 -10.21
N LEU A 50 1.99 -4.59 -9.91
CA LEU A 50 3.38 -4.15 -10.02
C LEU A 50 4.30 -4.92 -9.08
N ALA A 51 3.87 -5.17 -7.84
CA ALA A 51 4.63 -5.94 -6.87
C ALA A 51 4.85 -7.38 -7.32
N LYS A 52 3.82 -8.05 -7.86
CA LYS A 52 3.95 -9.41 -8.44
C LYS A 52 4.97 -9.44 -9.57
N ASN A 53 4.92 -8.48 -10.49
CA ASN A 53 5.87 -8.38 -11.58
C ASN A 53 7.30 -8.11 -11.09
N ALA A 54 7.46 -7.21 -10.12
CA ALA A 54 8.75 -6.91 -9.51
C ALA A 54 9.37 -8.10 -8.78
N MET A 55 8.54 -8.90 -8.09
CA MET A 55 8.97 -10.14 -7.44
C MET A 55 9.40 -11.21 -8.46
N VAL A 56 8.65 -11.38 -9.55
CA VAL A 56 9.01 -12.32 -10.64
C VAL A 56 10.31 -11.90 -11.33
N ALA A 57 10.52 -10.60 -11.52
CA ALA A 57 11.75 -10.05 -12.07
C ALA A 57 12.95 -10.07 -11.09
N GLY A 58 12.74 -10.46 -9.83
CA GLY A 58 13.79 -10.52 -8.81
C GLY A 58 14.28 -9.14 -8.31
N VAL A 59 13.55 -8.07 -8.59
CA VAL A 59 13.90 -6.69 -8.18
C VAL A 59 13.21 -6.24 -6.89
N LEU A 60 12.25 -7.03 -6.41
CA LEU A 60 11.61 -6.88 -5.10
C LEU A 60 11.58 -8.24 -4.41
N SER A 61 12.03 -8.33 -3.15
CA SER A 61 11.91 -9.59 -2.42
C SER A 61 10.50 -9.78 -1.87
N LYS A 62 10.09 -11.05 -1.68
CA LYS A 62 8.81 -11.36 -1.02
C LYS A 62 8.70 -10.72 0.36
N LYS A 63 9.79 -10.72 1.12
CA LYS A 63 9.86 -10.12 2.47
C LYS A 63 9.61 -8.60 2.41
N ASP A 64 10.23 -7.92 1.45
CA ASP A 64 10.05 -6.47 1.26
C ASP A 64 8.60 -6.15 0.88
N TRP A 65 8.00 -6.97 0.00
CA TRP A 65 6.58 -6.85 -0.32
C TRP A 65 5.68 -7.06 0.89
N GLU A 66 5.89 -8.10 1.70
CA GLU A 66 5.09 -8.34 2.91
C GLU A 66 5.18 -7.18 3.91
N THR A 67 6.33 -6.49 4.00
CA THR A 67 6.49 -5.28 4.82
C THR A 67 5.69 -4.11 4.25
N ILE A 68 5.75 -3.88 2.94
CA ILE A 68 4.93 -2.86 2.26
C ILE A 68 3.44 -3.17 2.45
N GLU A 69 3.05 -4.42 2.23
CA GLU A 69 1.66 -4.87 2.33
C GLU A 69 1.10 -4.61 3.72
N LYS A 70 1.81 -5.01 4.78
CA LYS A 70 1.38 -4.74 6.17
C LYS A 70 1.23 -3.26 6.48
N ARG A 71 2.08 -2.40 5.92
CA ARG A 71 2.00 -0.95 6.12
C ARG A 71 0.75 -0.35 5.49
N PHE A 72 0.38 -0.77 4.29
CA PHE A 72 -0.68 -0.12 3.49
C PHE A 72 -2.01 -0.87 3.49
N TRP A 73 -2.05 -2.12 3.97
CA TRP A 73 -3.28 -2.92 4.11
C TRP A 73 -3.90 -2.84 5.51
N TYR A 74 -3.20 -2.25 6.49
CA TYR A 74 -3.57 -2.25 7.91
C TYR A 74 -5.00 -1.75 8.18
N GLY A 75 -5.43 -0.63 7.57
CA GLY A 75 -6.79 -0.12 7.77
C GLY A 75 -7.83 -0.66 6.78
N ALA A 76 -7.40 -1.35 5.72
CA ALA A 76 -8.32 -1.97 4.76
C ALA A 76 -9.06 -3.16 5.39
N GLU A 77 -8.38 -3.93 6.23
CA GLU A 77 -9.01 -4.99 7.03
C GLU A 77 -10.03 -4.39 8.00
N MET A 78 -9.70 -3.30 8.68
CA MET A 78 -10.59 -2.65 9.66
C MET A 78 -11.85 -2.03 9.01
N ALA A 79 -11.74 -1.49 7.80
CA ALA A 79 -12.88 -0.91 7.08
C ALA A 79 -13.91 -1.96 6.62
N LEU A 80 -13.47 -3.17 6.28
CA LEU A 80 -14.35 -4.29 5.92
C LEU A 80 -15.17 -4.84 7.11
N TYR A 81 -14.74 -4.59 8.35
CA TYR A 81 -15.44 -5.02 9.57
C TYR A 81 -16.30 -3.93 10.22
N MET A 82 -16.36 -2.72 9.64
CA MET A 82 -17.17 -1.60 10.13
C MET A 82 -18.49 -1.41 9.35
N GLU A 83 -18.89 -2.38 8.52
CA GLU A 83 -20.23 -2.49 7.94
C GLU A 83 -21.23 -3.20 8.87
#